data_AF-A0A9E7HCN0-F1
#
_entry.id   AF-A0A9E7HCN0-F1
#
_cell.length_a   1.000
_cell.length_b   1.000
_cell.length_c   1.000
_cell.angle_alpha   90.00
_cell.angle_beta   90.00
_cell.angle_gamma   90.00
#
_symmetry.space_group_name_H-M   'P 1'
#
loop_
_entity.id
_entity.type
_entity.pdbx_description
1 polymer ?
#
loop_
_entity_poly.entity_id
_entity_poly.type
_entity_poly.pdbx_seq_one_letter_code
_entity_poly.pdbx_strand_id
1 'polypeptide(L)'
;MMQEAWIVNAPTCIRPSESAPCSPIKPIVSARSDPFHVAHKVPAGDTPYVRAKRVQLVDKDPEKAIAMFWAAINAGDRVDSALKDMAIVMKQQNRAEEAIEAIKSLRGRCSDQAQESLDNILLDLYKRCGRLDDQIALLKRKLQLIQQGLAFNGKRTKMARSQGRKFQVTVEQEATRLLVAHHSLLSSMDEAMGA
;
A
#
# COMPACT_ATOMS: atom_id res chain seq x y z
N MET A 1 -3.42 -73.36 -32.70
CA MET A 1 -2.11 -74.04 -32.58
C MET A 1 -1.08 -73.00 -33.00
N MET A 2 -0.34 -72.41 -32.04
CA MET A 2 1.04 -72.78 -31.66
C MET A 2 2.02 -72.51 -32.81
N GLN A 3 3.21 -71.93 -32.67
CA GLN A 3 4.07 -71.40 -31.60
C GLN A 3 5.27 -70.78 -32.39
N GLU A 4 5.77 -69.57 -32.07
CA GLU A 4 6.97 -69.30 -31.24
C GLU A 4 8.35 -69.70 -31.83
N ALA A 5 9.31 -68.76 -31.78
CA ALA A 5 10.75 -68.90 -31.44
C ALA A 5 11.47 -67.58 -31.85
N TRP A 6 11.74 -66.61 -30.96
CA TRP A 6 12.83 -66.47 -29.96
C TRP A 6 14.26 -66.54 -30.53
N ILE A 7 15.07 -65.48 -30.32
CA ILE A 7 16.37 -65.36 -29.59
C ILE A 7 16.78 -63.86 -29.68
N VAL A 8 16.63 -63.00 -28.66
CA VAL A 8 17.49 -62.66 -27.49
C VAL A 8 18.87 -62.06 -27.81
N ASN A 9 19.05 -60.77 -27.48
CA ASN A 9 20.15 -60.27 -26.62
C ASN A 9 19.90 -58.79 -26.22
N ALA A 10 19.88 -58.54 -24.91
CA ALA A 10 20.01 -57.23 -24.24
C ALA A 10 21.46 -57.13 -23.66
N PRO A 11 21.92 -56.07 -22.93
CA PRO A 11 21.19 -54.94 -22.34
C PRO A 11 21.93 -53.56 -22.29
N THR A 12 21.26 -52.58 -21.66
CA THR A 12 21.73 -51.34 -21.01
C THR A 12 22.04 -50.11 -21.88
N CYS A 13 21.26 -49.03 -21.72
CA CYS A 13 21.56 -47.98 -20.74
C CYS A 13 20.43 -46.93 -20.73
N ILE A 14 19.77 -46.78 -19.58
CA ILE A 14 18.87 -45.66 -19.25
C ILE A 14 19.75 -44.50 -18.79
N ARG A 15 19.57 -43.30 -19.36
CA ARG A 15 19.97 -42.03 -18.72
C ARG A 15 18.88 -40.97 -18.92
N PRO A 16 18.21 -40.54 -17.83
CA PRO A 16 17.38 -39.34 -17.81
C PRO A 16 18.26 -38.10 -17.56
N SER A 17 18.09 -37.04 -18.36
CA SER A 17 18.74 -35.75 -18.12
C SER A 17 17.99 -34.96 -17.05
N GLU A 18 18.42 -35.18 -15.82
CA GLU A 18 18.72 -34.19 -14.77
C GLU A 18 17.79 -32.96 -14.63
N SER A 19 16.84 -33.10 -13.70
CA SER A 19 16.16 -32.01 -13.00
C SER A 19 17.09 -31.40 -11.94
N ALA A 20 17.12 -30.07 -11.86
CA ALA A 20 17.94 -29.33 -10.89
C ALA A 20 17.51 -29.59 -9.43
N PRO A 21 18.46 -29.71 -8.49
CA PRO A 21 18.20 -30.07 -7.10
C PRO A 21 17.68 -28.90 -6.26
N CYS A 22 16.70 -29.22 -5.40
CA CYS A 22 16.18 -28.38 -4.33
C CYS A 22 17.32 -27.82 -3.46
N SER A 23 17.29 -26.51 -3.21
CA SER A 23 18.21 -25.85 -2.28
C SER A 23 18.01 -26.35 -0.83
N PRO A 24 19.06 -26.36 0.02
CA PRO A 24 19.02 -26.93 1.35
C PRO A 24 18.07 -26.17 2.30
N ILE A 25 17.22 -26.94 2.98
CA ILE A 25 16.42 -26.52 4.13
C ILE A 25 17.38 -25.98 5.20
N LYS A 26 17.24 -24.70 5.55
CA LYS A 26 17.99 -24.10 6.66
C LYS A 26 17.54 -24.74 7.98
N PRO A 27 18.47 -25.09 8.89
CA PRO A 27 18.11 -25.72 10.15
C PRO A 27 17.27 -24.77 11.02
N ILE A 28 16.16 -25.30 11.55
CA ILE A 28 15.45 -24.75 12.70
C ILE A 28 16.44 -24.74 13.86
N VAL A 29 17.01 -23.57 14.15
CA VAL A 29 17.67 -23.30 15.43
C VAL A 29 16.63 -22.65 16.32
N SER A 30 16.07 -23.47 17.21
CA SER A 30 15.36 -23.01 18.39
C SER A 30 16.34 -22.27 19.28
N ALA A 31 16.19 -20.96 19.39
CA ALA A 31 16.86 -20.12 20.38
C ALA A 31 15.79 -19.32 21.12
N ARG A 32 15.40 -19.90 22.27
CA ARG A 32 14.90 -19.25 23.49
C ARG A 32 13.80 -18.19 23.30
N SER A 33 12.59 -18.59 23.68
CA SER A 33 11.45 -17.71 23.94
C SER A 33 11.78 -16.74 25.09
N ASP A 34 12.18 -15.51 24.76
CA ASP A 34 12.13 -14.38 25.69
C ASP A 34 10.68 -13.84 25.72
N PRO A 35 10.04 -13.76 26.91
CA PRO A 35 8.60 -13.49 27.05
C PRO A 35 8.17 -12.03 26.81
N PHE A 36 8.93 -11.21 26.08
CA PHE A 36 8.59 -9.79 25.84
C PHE A 36 8.62 -9.31 24.38
N HIS A 37 8.74 -10.20 23.39
CA HIS A 37 8.72 -9.77 21.98
C HIS A 37 7.29 -9.68 21.43
N VAL A 38 6.61 -8.57 21.74
CA VAL A 38 5.64 -8.02 20.78
C VAL A 38 6.48 -7.69 19.54
N ALA A 39 6.50 -8.60 18.56
CA ALA A 39 7.26 -8.43 17.33
C ALA A 39 6.63 -7.30 16.50
N HIS A 40 6.94 -6.05 16.87
CA HIS A 40 6.70 -4.89 16.03
C HIS A 40 7.42 -5.15 14.72
N LYS A 41 6.68 -5.21 13.60
CA LYS A 41 7.24 -5.39 12.25
C LYS A 41 8.02 -4.14 11.85
N VAL A 42 9.19 -3.96 12.45
CA VAL A 42 10.14 -2.93 12.12
C VAL A 42 10.95 -3.41 10.91
N PRO A 43 11.11 -2.58 9.86
CA PRO A 43 12.00 -2.92 8.76
C PRO A 43 13.45 -3.15 9.23
N ALA A 44 14.17 -4.08 8.62
CA ALA A 44 15.59 -4.27 8.87
C ALA A 44 16.42 -3.14 8.21
N GLY A 45 17.51 -2.72 8.84
CA GLY A 45 18.39 -1.64 8.39
C GLY A 45 18.56 -0.51 9.39
N ASP A 46 19.30 0.53 9.02
CA ASP A 46 19.55 1.72 9.85
C ASP A 46 19.37 3.04 9.08
N THR A 47 18.53 3.02 8.04
CA THR A 47 18.24 4.24 7.28
C THR A 47 17.40 5.21 8.12
N PRO A 48 17.45 6.54 7.86
CA PRO A 48 16.65 7.54 8.57
C PRO A 48 15.17 7.17 8.74
N TYR A 49 14.53 6.64 7.69
CA TYR A 49 13.14 6.17 7.72
C TYR A 49 12.96 4.95 8.64
N VAL A 50 13.87 3.99 8.62
CA VAL A 50 13.79 2.79 9.49
C VAL A 50 13.93 3.18 10.95
N ARG A 51 14.82 4.12 11.26
CA ARG A 51 14.97 4.70 12.60
C ARG A 51 13.69 5.41 13.06
N ALA A 52 13.08 6.22 12.19
CA ALA A 52 11.78 6.84 12.48
C ALA A 52 10.69 5.79 12.77
N LYS A 53 10.64 4.70 11.99
CA LYS A 53 9.68 3.60 12.19
C LYS A 53 9.90 2.85 13.49
N ARG A 54 11.15 2.67 13.92
CA ARG A 54 11.49 2.12 15.25
C ARG A 54 10.93 2.99 16.35
N VAL A 55 11.19 4.29 16.30
CA VAL A 55 10.67 5.23 17.31
C VAL A 55 9.14 5.21 17.34
N GLN A 56 8.49 5.20 16.18
CA GLN A 56 7.03 5.11 16.09
C GLN A 56 6.45 3.86 16.77
N LEU A 57 7.03 2.68 16.51
CA LEU A 57 6.42 1.40 16.89
C LEU A 57 6.93 0.83 18.22
N VAL A 58 8.21 1.06 18.54
CA VAL A 58 8.89 0.48 19.71
C VAL A 58 8.92 1.48 20.85
N ASP A 59 9.50 2.67 20.63
CA ASP A 59 9.61 3.70 21.66
C ASP A 59 8.25 4.35 21.95
N LYS A 60 7.31 4.25 21.00
CA LYS A 60 5.95 4.83 21.05
C LYS A 60 5.97 6.33 21.39
N ASP A 61 6.98 7.03 20.87
CA ASP A 61 7.14 8.47 20.98
C ASP A 61 6.72 9.13 19.64
N PRO A 62 5.46 9.57 19.52
CA PRO A 62 4.94 10.09 18.27
C PRO A 62 5.56 11.44 17.89
N GLU A 63 5.97 12.28 18.85
CA GLU A 63 6.57 13.58 18.57
C GLU A 63 7.97 13.41 17.99
N LYS A 64 8.78 12.56 18.62
CA LYS A 64 10.10 12.20 18.10
C LYS A 64 10.00 11.45 16.77
N ALA A 65 8.99 10.59 16.59
CA ALA A 65 8.76 9.91 15.33
C ALA A 65 8.47 10.91 14.19
N ILE A 66 7.61 11.92 14.42
CA ILE A 66 7.33 12.97 13.44
C ILE A 66 8.62 13.72 13.05
N ALA A 67 9.43 14.12 14.04
CA ALA A 67 10.69 14.80 13.77
C ALA A 67 11.66 13.92 12.95
N MET A 68 11.74 12.61 13.25
CA MET A 68 12.58 11.68 12.49
C MET A 68 12.05 11.42 11.08
N PHE A 69 10.74 11.37 10.86
CA PHE A 69 10.19 11.27 9.51
C PHE A 69 10.52 12.51 8.67
N TRP A 70 10.44 13.71 9.26
CA TRP A 70 10.89 14.94 8.60
C TRP A 70 12.37 14.88 8.22
N ALA A 71 13.23 14.39 9.12
CA ALA A 71 14.65 14.19 8.82
C ALA A 71 14.87 13.19 7.67
N ALA A 72 14.12 12.09 7.63
CA ALA A 72 14.18 11.12 6.54
C ALA A 72 13.76 11.72 5.19
N ILE A 73 12.68 12.53 5.18
CA ILE A 73 12.21 13.25 3.99
C ILE A 73 13.29 14.22 3.50
N ASN A 74 13.91 14.98 4.39
CA ASN A 74 14.97 15.93 4.02
C ASN A 74 16.24 15.22 3.52
N ALA A 75 16.55 14.05 4.04
CA ALA A 75 17.63 13.19 3.55
C ALA A 75 17.28 12.46 2.24
N GLY A 76 16.04 12.54 1.76
CA GLY A 76 15.57 11.83 0.56
C GLY A 76 15.34 10.32 0.78
N ASP A 77 15.37 9.83 2.02
CA ASP A 77 15.17 8.42 2.34
C ASP A 77 13.68 8.07 2.35
N ARG A 78 13.23 7.33 1.33
CA ARG A 78 11.86 6.80 1.22
C ARG A 78 10.78 7.86 1.43
N VAL A 79 10.94 9.01 0.77
CA VAL A 79 10.07 10.21 0.91
C VAL A 79 8.58 9.85 0.89
N ASP A 80 8.14 9.04 -0.07
CA ASP A 80 6.74 8.61 -0.19
C ASP A 80 6.23 7.89 1.06
N SER A 81 7.01 6.95 1.58
CA SER A 81 6.63 6.15 2.76
C SER A 81 6.74 6.98 4.03
N ALA A 82 7.80 7.79 4.16
CA ALA A 82 8.02 8.67 5.29
C ALA A 82 6.88 9.68 5.44
N LEU A 83 6.46 10.33 4.34
CA LEU A 83 5.36 11.30 4.36
C LEU A 83 4.03 10.65 4.75
N LYS A 84 3.71 9.47 4.21
CA LYS A 84 2.48 8.73 4.56
C LYS A 84 2.45 8.35 6.03
N ASP A 85 3.54 7.78 6.53
CA ASP A 85 3.62 7.37 7.94
C ASP A 85 3.58 8.58 8.88
N MET A 86 4.26 9.66 8.53
CA MET A 86 4.22 10.93 9.27
C MET A 86 2.79 11.48 9.37
N ALA A 87 2.06 11.52 8.25
CA ALA A 87 0.68 11.99 8.24
C ALA A 87 -0.25 11.13 9.13
N ILE A 88 -0.06 9.81 9.15
CA ILE A 88 -0.82 8.91 10.03
C ILE A 88 -0.51 9.18 11.50
N VAL A 89 0.76 9.37 11.86
CA VAL A 89 1.15 9.72 13.25
C VAL A 89 0.59 11.09 13.65
N MET A 90 0.70 12.10 12.78
CA MET A 90 0.14 13.44 13.04
C MET A 90 -1.38 13.39 13.21
N LYS A 91 -2.08 12.58 12.39
CA LYS A 91 -3.51 12.30 12.59
C LYS A 91 -3.76 11.74 13.98
N GLN A 92 -3.03 10.71 14.42
CA GLN A 92 -3.21 10.10 15.74
C GLN A 92 -3.01 11.11 16.88
N GLN A 93 -2.09 12.05 16.72
CA GLN A 93 -1.80 13.12 17.69
C GLN A 93 -2.77 14.31 17.62
N ASN A 94 -3.87 14.22 16.88
CA ASN A 94 -4.83 15.32 16.68
C ASN A 94 -4.19 16.58 16.05
N ARG A 95 -3.14 16.41 15.25
CA ARG A 95 -2.45 17.46 14.48
C ARG A 95 -2.81 17.35 13.00
N ALA A 96 -4.11 17.27 12.71
CA ALA A 96 -4.59 16.95 11.36
C ALA A 96 -4.36 18.11 10.38
N GLU A 97 -4.50 19.36 10.83
CA GLU A 97 -4.27 20.57 10.06
C GLU A 97 -2.80 20.65 9.61
N GLU A 98 -1.86 20.40 10.53
CA GLU A 98 -0.44 20.35 10.20
C GLU A 98 -0.11 19.21 9.23
N ALA A 99 -0.76 18.06 9.37
CA ALA A 99 -0.60 16.95 8.44
C ALA A 99 -1.06 17.32 7.02
N ILE A 100 -2.17 18.05 6.89
CA ILE A 100 -2.67 18.54 5.60
C ILE A 100 -1.64 19.45 4.94
N GLU A 101 -1.09 20.42 5.67
CA GLU A 101 -0.12 21.37 5.12
C GLU A 101 1.22 20.70 4.78
N ALA A 102 1.65 19.72 5.59
CA ALA A 102 2.83 18.90 5.30
C ALA A 102 2.64 18.09 4.00
N ILE A 103 1.47 17.47 3.80
CA ILE A 103 1.19 16.75 2.55
C ILE A 103 1.17 17.72 1.37
N LYS A 104 0.44 18.84 1.48
CA LYS A 104 0.34 19.83 0.39
C LYS A 104 1.72 20.35 -0.05
N SER A 105 2.58 20.68 0.90
CA SER A 105 3.93 21.22 0.63
C SER A 105 4.89 20.18 0.06
N LEU A 106 4.79 18.92 0.50
CA LEU A 106 5.72 17.85 0.08
C LEU A 106 5.20 17.03 -1.11
N ARG A 107 3.94 17.22 -1.54
CA ARG A 107 3.30 16.43 -2.61
C ARG A 107 4.10 16.39 -3.90
N GLY A 108 4.76 17.49 -4.27
CA GLY A 108 5.58 17.58 -5.48
C GLY A 108 6.90 16.79 -5.42
N ARG A 109 7.32 16.37 -4.22
CA ARG A 109 8.52 15.54 -4.01
C ARG A 109 8.21 14.04 -4.04
N CYS A 110 6.93 13.67 -4.09
CA CYS A 110 6.47 12.29 -4.09
C CYS A 110 6.22 11.75 -5.50
N SER A 111 6.37 10.43 -5.66
CA SER A 111 6.09 9.76 -6.94
C SER A 111 4.61 9.82 -7.32
N ASP A 112 4.32 9.69 -8.63
CA ASP A 112 2.94 9.60 -9.13
C ASP A 112 2.16 8.45 -8.51
N GLN A 113 2.84 7.33 -8.23
CA GLN A 113 2.25 6.16 -7.58
C GLN A 113 1.80 6.46 -6.14
N ALA A 114 2.48 7.37 -5.45
CA ALA A 114 2.13 7.77 -4.09
C ALA A 114 0.95 8.77 -4.05
N GLN A 115 0.71 9.53 -5.12
CA GLN A 115 -0.32 10.58 -5.16
C GLN A 115 -1.70 10.05 -4.81
N GLU A 116 -2.09 8.89 -5.35
CA GLU A 116 -3.40 8.28 -5.07
C GLU A 116 -3.56 7.95 -3.57
N SER A 117 -2.50 7.42 -2.95
CA SER A 117 -2.52 7.13 -1.51
C SER A 117 -2.51 8.39 -0.65
N LEU A 118 -1.83 9.46 -1.09
CA LEU A 118 -1.84 10.76 -0.40
C LEU A 118 -3.22 11.43 -0.49
N ASP A 119 -3.89 11.33 -1.65
CA ASP A 119 -5.26 11.85 -1.81
C ASP A 119 -6.23 11.15 -0.85
N ASN A 120 -6.12 9.83 -0.70
CA ASN A 120 -6.98 9.09 0.23
C ASN A 120 -6.73 9.49 1.69
N ILE A 121 -5.47 9.75 2.07
CA ILE A 121 -5.13 10.28 3.40
C ILE A 121 -5.69 11.70 3.57
N LEU A 122 -5.57 12.56 2.55
CA LEU A 122 -6.11 13.92 2.58
C LEU A 122 -7.64 13.92 2.75
N LEU A 123 -8.37 13.04 2.04
CA LEU A 123 -9.83 12.92 2.18
C LEU A 123 -10.25 12.57 3.62
N ASP A 124 -9.48 11.71 4.29
CA ASP A 124 -9.70 11.32 5.68
C ASP A 124 -9.32 12.43 6.67
N LEU A 125 -8.23 13.17 6.41
CA LEU A 125 -7.86 14.35 7.19
C LEU A 125 -8.88 15.48 7.05
N TYR A 126 -9.33 15.81 5.84
CA TYR A 126 -10.35 16.83 5.60
C TYR A 126 -11.67 16.49 6.29
N LYS A 127 -12.08 15.23 6.24
CA LYS A 127 -13.25 14.74 6.98
C LYS A 127 -13.10 15.04 8.47
N ARG A 128 -11.92 14.77 9.04
CA ARG A 128 -11.68 14.97 10.47
C ARG A 128 -11.64 16.45 10.87
N CYS A 129 -11.14 17.31 10.01
CA CYS A 129 -11.07 18.76 10.24
C CYS A 129 -12.37 19.50 9.87
N GLY A 130 -13.42 18.82 9.36
CA GLY A 130 -14.63 19.49 8.87
C GLY A 130 -14.41 20.36 7.61
N ARG A 131 -13.31 20.15 6.88
CA ARG A 131 -12.95 20.91 5.67
C ARG A 131 -13.68 20.37 4.45
N LEU A 132 -15.01 20.52 4.43
CA LEU A 132 -15.88 19.95 3.39
C LEU A 132 -15.56 20.50 1.99
N ASP A 133 -15.27 21.79 1.86
CA ASP A 133 -14.94 22.39 0.56
C ASP A 133 -13.68 21.80 -0.08
N ASP A 134 -12.61 21.62 0.71
CA ASP A 134 -11.38 20.97 0.25
C ASP A 134 -11.63 19.51 -0.15
N GLN A 135 -12.48 18.82 0.61
CA GLN A 135 -12.88 17.45 0.31
C GLN A 135 -13.67 17.37 -1.02
N ILE A 136 -14.64 18.26 -1.22
CA ILE A 136 -15.43 18.35 -2.45
C ILE A 136 -14.53 18.67 -3.64
N ALA A 137 -13.64 19.65 -3.50
CA ALA A 137 -12.71 20.03 -4.55
C ALA A 137 -11.80 18.85 -4.95
N LEU A 138 -11.29 18.10 -3.97
CA LEU A 138 -10.46 16.93 -4.22
C LEU A 138 -11.26 15.80 -4.90
N LEU A 139 -12.47 15.50 -4.43
CA LEU A 139 -13.35 14.49 -5.05
C LEU A 139 -13.71 14.85 -6.49
N LYS A 140 -14.04 16.12 -6.78
CA LYS A 140 -14.30 16.60 -8.14
C LYS A 140 -13.10 16.39 -9.06
N ARG A 141 -11.89 16.73 -8.59
CA ARG A 141 -10.65 16.50 -9.35
C ARG A 141 -10.42 15.02 -9.63
N LYS A 142 -10.58 14.14 -8.62
CA LYS A 142 -10.41 12.69 -8.80
C LYS A 142 -11.43 12.12 -9.79
N LEU A 143 -12.69 12.57 -9.70
CA LEU A 143 -13.74 12.16 -10.64
C LEU A 143 -13.42 12.58 -12.07
N GLN A 144 -12.94 13.82 -12.27
CA GLN A 144 -12.50 14.31 -13.58
C GLN A 144 -11.35 13.45 -14.16
N LEU A 145 -10.35 13.09 -13.35
CA LEU A 145 -9.24 12.23 -13.77
C LEU A 145 -9.70 10.82 -14.15
N ILE A 146 -10.70 10.29 -13.44
CA ILE A 146 -11.33 9.00 -13.75
C ILE A 146 -12.05 9.10 -15.10
N GLN A 147 -12.91 10.11 -15.27
CA GLN A 147 -13.69 10.31 -16.49
C GLN A 147 -12.83 10.55 -17.73
N GLN A 148 -11.70 11.25 -17.58
CA GLN A 148 -10.73 11.46 -18.65
C GLN A 148 -9.86 10.22 -18.95
N GLY A 149 -10.01 9.13 -18.18
CA GLY A 149 -9.20 7.93 -18.33
C GLY A 149 -7.75 8.09 -17.88
N LEU A 150 -7.37 9.24 -17.32
CA LEU A 150 -6.02 9.49 -16.81
C LEU A 150 -5.70 8.59 -15.61
N ALA A 151 -6.71 8.30 -14.76
CA ALA A 151 -6.59 7.31 -13.68
C ALA A 151 -6.40 5.86 -14.18
N PHE A 152 -6.59 5.63 -15.48
CA PHE A 152 -6.49 4.33 -16.16
C PHE A 152 -5.32 4.29 -17.16
N ASN A 153 -4.40 5.26 -17.09
CA ASN A 153 -3.28 5.38 -18.01
C ASN A 153 -3.72 5.43 -19.49
N GLY A 154 -4.85 6.11 -19.74
CA GLY A 154 -5.47 6.24 -21.08
C GLY A 154 -6.33 5.05 -21.52
N LYS A 155 -6.48 4.01 -20.70
CA LYS A 155 -7.31 2.83 -21.00
C LYS A 155 -8.75 3.03 -20.54
N ARG A 156 -9.70 2.33 -21.18
CA ARG A 156 -11.11 2.32 -20.75
C ARG A 156 -11.38 1.44 -19.52
N THR A 157 -10.50 0.48 -19.24
CA THR A 157 -10.64 -0.46 -18.13
C THR A 157 -9.32 -0.74 -17.43
N LYS A 158 -9.37 -1.02 -16.12
CA LYS A 158 -8.23 -1.45 -15.31
C LYS A 158 -8.48 -2.83 -14.73
N MET A 159 -7.44 -3.65 -14.61
CA MET A 159 -7.55 -4.94 -13.97
C MET A 159 -7.53 -4.78 -12.46
N ALA A 160 -8.58 -5.24 -11.79
CA ALA A 160 -8.66 -5.34 -10.35
C ALA A 160 -8.62 -6.82 -9.91
N ARG A 161 -8.32 -7.03 -8.63
CA ARG A 161 -8.38 -8.35 -8.00
C ARG A 161 -9.26 -8.29 -6.76
N SER A 162 -10.21 -9.21 -6.65
CA SER A 162 -11.05 -9.41 -5.47
C SER A 162 -11.19 -10.91 -5.23
N GLN A 163 -11.01 -11.36 -3.98
CA GLN A 163 -11.14 -12.78 -3.60
C GLN A 163 -10.35 -13.74 -4.52
N GLY A 164 -9.12 -13.36 -4.86
CA GLY A 164 -8.25 -14.13 -5.75
C GLY A 164 -8.62 -14.09 -7.25
N ARG A 165 -9.80 -13.58 -7.61
CA ARG A 165 -10.27 -13.46 -9.00
C ARG A 165 -9.87 -12.11 -9.60
N LYS A 166 -9.50 -12.13 -10.88
CA LYS A 166 -9.17 -10.93 -11.66
C LYS A 166 -10.41 -10.49 -12.46
N PHE A 167 -10.72 -9.22 -12.47
CA PHE A 167 -11.83 -8.65 -13.24
C PHE A 167 -11.44 -7.28 -13.80
N GLN A 168 -12.13 -6.85 -14.86
CA GLN A 168 -11.97 -5.51 -15.41
C GLN A 168 -12.92 -4.55 -14.69
N VAL A 169 -12.38 -3.41 -14.26
CA VAL A 169 -13.14 -2.28 -13.72
C VAL A 169 -13.21 -1.22 -14.80
N THR A 170 -14.42 -0.74 -15.09
CA THR A 170 -14.64 0.37 -16.03
C THR A 170 -14.46 1.73 -15.35
N VAL A 171 -14.29 2.78 -16.16
CA VAL A 171 -14.30 4.18 -15.69
C VAL A 171 -15.56 4.48 -14.87
N GLU A 172 -16.73 4.07 -15.35
CA GLU A 172 -18.01 4.27 -14.65
C GLU A 172 -18.06 3.55 -13.30
N GLN A 173 -17.63 2.29 -13.23
CA GLN A 173 -17.61 1.53 -11.98
C GLN A 173 -16.67 2.16 -10.94
N GLU A 174 -15.53 2.70 -11.39
CA GLU A 174 -14.59 3.38 -10.50
C GLU A 174 -15.13 4.73 -10.01
N ALA A 175 -15.78 5.48 -10.89
CA ALA A 175 -16.46 6.73 -10.52
C ALA A 175 -17.55 6.47 -9.47
N THR A 176 -18.41 5.48 -9.70
CA THR A 176 -19.44 5.06 -8.75
C THR A 176 -18.82 4.62 -7.42
N ARG A 177 -17.75 3.83 -7.46
CA ARG A 177 -17.05 3.39 -6.24
C ARG A 177 -16.52 4.58 -5.42
N LEU A 178 -15.91 5.57 -6.08
CA LEU A 178 -15.42 6.78 -5.42
C LEU A 178 -16.56 7.54 -4.74
N LEU A 179 -17.66 7.75 -5.45
CA LEU A 179 -18.82 8.44 -4.91
C LEU A 179 -19.45 7.68 -3.76
N VAL A 180 -19.65 6.36 -3.88
CA VAL A 180 -20.24 5.51 -2.83
C VAL A 180 -19.37 5.46 -1.59
N ALA A 181 -18.04 5.33 -1.74
CA ALA A 181 -17.10 5.30 -0.62
C ALA A 181 -17.13 6.58 0.22
N HIS A 182 -17.54 7.69 -0.40
CA HIS A 182 -17.68 9.00 0.24
C HIS A 182 -19.16 9.46 0.34
N HIS A 183 -20.15 8.61 0.02
CA HIS A 183 -21.57 8.99 -0.05
C HIS A 183 -22.18 9.26 1.31
N SER A 184 -21.70 8.61 2.38
CA SER A 184 -22.09 8.96 3.75
C SER A 184 -21.84 10.44 4.09
N LEU A 185 -21.04 11.16 3.29
CA LEU A 185 -20.74 12.58 3.45
C LEU A 185 -21.69 13.47 2.62
N LEU A 186 -22.15 13.00 1.44
CA LEU A 186 -23.17 13.70 0.65
C LEU A 186 -24.50 13.81 1.42
N SER A 187 -24.88 12.74 2.13
CA SER A 187 -26.09 12.75 2.96
C SER A 187 -26.01 13.72 4.14
N SER A 188 -24.82 13.94 4.72
CA SER A 188 -24.61 14.95 5.77
C SER A 188 -24.58 16.38 5.22
N MET A 189 -24.34 16.57 3.91
CA MET A 189 -24.41 17.88 3.26
C MET A 189 -25.86 18.30 2.97
N ASP A 190 -26.74 17.37 2.60
CA ASP A 190 -28.18 17.65 2.44
C ASP A 190 -28.83 18.04 3.79
N GLU A 191 -28.42 17.41 4.90
CA GLU A 191 -28.89 17.79 6.24
C GLU A 191 -28.35 19.16 6.69
N ALA A 192 -27.12 19.53 6.31
CA ALA A 192 -26.50 20.80 6.70
C ALA A 192 -26.94 21.99 5.83
N MET A 193 -27.39 21.76 4.60
CA MET A 193 -27.96 22.79 3.71
C MET A 193 -29.49 22.89 3.77
N GLY A 194 -30.15 21.96 4.46
CA GLY A 194 -31.60 21.91 4.65
C GLY A 194 -32.12 22.49 5.98
N ALA A 195 -31.29 23.23 6.73
CA ALA A 195 -31.64 23.88 8.00
C ALA A 195 -31.48 25.41 7.94
#